data_AF-A0A8J3IU67-F1
#
_entry.id   AF-A0A8J3IU67-F1
#
_cell.length_a   1.000
_cell.length_b   1.000
_cell.length_c   1.000
_cell.angle_alpha   90.00
_cell.angle_beta   90.00
_cell.angle_gamma   90.00
#
_symmetry.space_group_name_H-M   'P 1'
#
loop_
_entity.id
_entity.type
_entity.pdbx_description
1 polymer ?
#
loop_
_entity_poly.entity_id
_entity_poly.type
_entity_poly.pdbx_seq_one_letter_code
_entity_poly.pdbx_strand_id
1 'polypeptide(L)'
;MSSWEKDLEELLAALGVQQEQTNAYQKPPEHEAEFFFTESSQQHQGVFYRGDLVGAIPELRVYVPAKETMLKVQVYLVHISPKSVLSHLFALYMNSEEGSDAFHKIEGSTTFHFLRVMTETMKGLFWQGDLYTLRFPPEIDVQRLTCS
;
A
#
# COMPACT_ATOMS: atom_id res chain seq x y z
N MET A 1 -17.09 23.44 3.54
CA MET A 1 -16.24 23.04 4.67
C MET A 1 -17.16 22.67 5.80
N SER A 2 -17.08 21.42 6.22
CA SER A 2 -17.96 20.86 7.25
C SER A 2 -17.47 21.25 8.65
N SER A 3 -18.37 21.29 9.65
CA SER A 3 -18.04 21.75 11.02
C SER A 3 -16.88 20.98 11.65
N TRP A 4 -16.77 19.69 11.37
CA TRP A 4 -15.75 18.83 11.97
C TRP A 4 -14.34 19.07 11.40
N GLU A 5 -14.22 19.61 10.18
CA GLU A 5 -12.92 19.96 9.58
C GLU A 5 -12.24 21.08 10.37
N LYS A 6 -13.01 22.08 10.82
CA LYS A 6 -12.50 23.19 11.64
C LYS A 6 -12.06 22.73 13.02
N ASP A 7 -12.88 21.90 13.67
CA ASP A 7 -12.59 21.38 15.01
C ASP A 7 -11.30 20.54 15.01
N LEU A 8 -11.05 19.82 13.91
CA LEU A 8 -9.82 19.06 13.72
C LEU A 8 -8.60 19.96 13.50
N GLU A 9 -8.71 21.00 12.67
CA GLU A 9 -7.64 21.97 12.43
C GLU A 9 -7.20 22.69 13.71
N GLU A 10 -8.17 23.12 14.54
CA GLU A 10 -7.88 23.78 15.82
C GLU A 10 -7.15 22.86 16.80
N LEU A 11 -7.54 21.58 16.85
CA LEU A 11 -6.90 20.59 17.72
C LEU A 11 -5.47 20.27 17.27
N LEU A 12 -5.24 20.15 15.96
CA LEU A 12 -3.90 19.93 15.40
C LEU A 12 -2.98 21.12 15.67
N ALA A 13 -3.49 22.35 15.53
CA ALA A 13 -2.76 23.56 15.85
C ALA A 13 -2.40 23.64 17.33
N ALA A 14 -3.33 23.29 18.23
CA ALA A 14 -3.10 23.28 19.68
C ALA A 14 -2.01 22.29 20.13
N LEU A 15 -1.80 21.21 19.38
CA LEU A 15 -0.76 20.21 19.62
C LEU A 15 0.62 20.61 19.06
N GLY A 16 0.74 21.80 18.45
CA GLY A 16 1.97 22.26 17.82
C GLY A 16 2.35 21.46 16.57
N VAL A 17 1.39 20.72 15.99
CA VAL A 17 1.57 20.01 14.73
C VAL A 17 1.59 21.07 13.64
N GLN A 18 2.77 21.42 13.17
CA GLN A 18 2.90 22.09 11.88
C GLN A 18 2.52 21.05 10.83
N GLN A 19 1.32 21.16 10.28
CA GLN A 19 1.01 20.48 9.03
C GLN A 19 2.08 20.93 8.03
N GLU A 20 2.97 20.01 7.63
CA GLU A 20 3.73 20.23 6.42
C GLU A 20 2.69 20.51 5.34
N GLN A 21 2.69 21.74 4.82
CA GLN A 21 2.07 21.99 3.54
C GLN A 21 2.79 21.07 2.59
N THR A 22 2.22 19.90 2.34
CA THR A 22 2.57 19.08 1.20
C THR A 22 2.41 20.02 0.01
N ASN A 23 3.52 20.60 -0.44
CA ASN A 23 3.70 20.94 -1.83
C ASN A 23 3.26 19.67 -2.53
N ALA A 24 2.08 19.74 -3.12
CA ALA A 24 1.43 18.60 -3.69
C ALA A 24 2.47 17.90 -4.56
N TYR A 25 2.91 16.72 -4.13
CA TYR A 25 3.18 15.67 -5.09
C TYR A 25 1.84 15.53 -5.81
N GLN A 26 1.66 16.34 -6.87
CA GLN A 26 0.66 16.12 -7.88
C GLN A 26 1.08 14.80 -8.49
N LYS A 27 0.61 13.72 -7.87
CA LYS A 27 0.59 12.41 -8.48
C LYS A 27 -0.09 12.65 -9.83
N PRO A 28 0.55 12.36 -10.96
CA PRO A 28 -0.12 12.50 -12.24
C PRO A 28 -1.48 11.77 -12.15
N PRO A 29 -2.57 12.35 -12.66
CA PRO A 29 -3.94 11.85 -12.52
C PRO A 29 -4.14 10.41 -13.05
N GLU A 30 -3.12 9.83 -13.67
CA GLU A 30 -3.05 8.46 -14.17
C GLU A 30 -2.78 7.39 -13.08
N HIS A 31 -2.59 7.77 -11.81
CA HIS A 31 -2.26 6.83 -10.72
C HIS A 31 -3.18 6.96 -9.49
N GLU A 32 -4.49 7.16 -9.67
CA GLU A 32 -5.44 6.91 -8.58
C GLU A 32 -5.63 5.41 -8.37
N ALA A 33 -5.56 4.96 -7.12
CA ALA A 33 -5.74 3.55 -6.80
C ALA A 33 -7.24 3.21 -6.85
N GLU A 34 -7.61 2.17 -7.58
CA GLU A 34 -8.97 1.66 -7.68
C GLU A 34 -9.49 1.17 -6.32
N PHE A 35 -8.60 0.52 -5.57
CA PHE A 35 -8.81 0.13 -4.17
C PHE A 35 -7.56 0.45 -3.37
N PHE A 36 -7.74 0.90 -2.14
CA PHE A 36 -6.65 0.98 -1.19
C PHE A 36 -7.12 0.66 0.23
N PHE A 37 -6.19 0.22 1.06
CA PHE A 37 -6.39 0.13 2.50
C PHE A 37 -5.08 0.40 3.23
N THR A 38 -5.20 0.81 4.48
CA THR A 38 -4.06 0.98 5.39
C THR A 38 -4.27 0.14 6.63
N GLU A 39 -3.18 -0.38 7.17
CA GLU A 39 -3.20 -1.17 8.39
C GLU A 39 -1.89 -1.02 9.16
N SER A 40 -1.98 -1.03 10.49
CA SER A 40 -0.80 -1.11 11.34
C SER A 40 -0.36 -2.56 11.51
N SER A 41 0.96 -2.75 11.62
CA SER A 41 1.52 -4.06 11.89
C SER A 41 1.27 -4.49 13.33
N GLN A 42 0.76 -5.71 13.49
CA GLN A 42 0.61 -6.34 14.81
C GLN A 42 1.92 -6.98 15.30
N GLN A 43 2.87 -7.24 14.39
CA GLN A 43 4.10 -7.97 14.67
C GLN A 43 5.35 -7.08 14.71
N HIS A 44 5.31 -5.92 14.03
CA HIS A 44 6.45 -5.03 13.88
C HIS A 44 6.10 -3.63 14.39
N GLN A 45 6.69 -3.25 15.52
CA GLN A 45 6.37 -1.99 16.19
C GLN A 45 6.60 -0.78 15.29
N GLY A 46 5.59 0.08 15.19
CA GLY A 46 5.64 1.32 14.41
C GLY A 46 5.61 1.14 12.90
N VAL A 47 5.45 -0.09 12.40
CA VAL A 47 5.33 -0.35 10.97
C VAL A 47 3.89 -0.22 10.51
N PHE A 48 3.70 0.45 9.37
CA PHE A 48 2.41 0.57 8.70
C PHE A 48 2.50 -0.01 7.28
N TYR A 49 1.37 -0.53 6.81
CA TYR A 49 1.22 -1.03 5.46
C TYR A 49 0.14 -0.23 4.74
N ARG A 50 0.35 -0.06 3.43
CA ARG A 50 -0.68 0.42 2.51
C ARG A 50 -0.71 -0.51 1.31
N GLY A 51 -1.83 -1.18 1.12
CA GLY A 51 -2.11 -1.95 -0.10
C GLY A 51 -2.86 -1.07 -1.08
N ASP A 52 -2.40 -1.01 -2.33
CA ASP A 52 -3.05 -0.26 -3.41
C ASP A 52 -3.27 -1.18 -4.62
N LEU A 53 -4.37 -1.00 -5.33
CA LEU A 53 -4.58 -1.54 -6.67
C LEU A 53 -4.49 -0.40 -7.69
N VAL A 54 -3.45 -0.38 -8.52
CA VAL A 54 -3.21 0.69 -9.49
C VAL A 54 -3.16 0.07 -10.89
N GLY A 55 -4.15 0.35 -11.73
CA GLY A 55 -4.21 -0.19 -13.09
C GLY A 55 -4.17 -1.71 -13.10
N ALA A 56 -5.03 -2.35 -12.28
CA ALA A 56 -5.05 -3.80 -12.05
C ALA A 56 -3.74 -4.44 -11.51
N ILE A 57 -2.78 -3.65 -11.03
CA ILE A 57 -1.53 -4.15 -10.42
C ILE A 57 -1.58 -3.96 -8.90
N PRO A 58 -1.43 -5.02 -8.10
CA PRO A 58 -1.38 -4.91 -6.65
C PRO A 58 0.00 -4.41 -6.21
N GLU A 59 0.00 -3.33 -5.42
CA GLU A 59 1.19 -2.74 -4.81
C GLU A 59 1.09 -2.80 -3.29
N LEU A 60 2.21 -3.03 -2.61
CA LEU A 60 2.34 -2.86 -1.17
C LEU A 60 3.41 -1.80 -0.86
N ARG A 61 3.03 -0.77 -0.11
CA ARG A 61 3.96 0.15 0.53
C ARG A 61 4.15 -0.24 1.99
N VAL A 62 5.40 -0.47 2.39
CA VAL A 62 5.77 -0.78 3.77
C VAL A 62 6.52 0.42 4.36
N TYR A 63 5.98 0.96 5.44
CA TYR A 63 6.50 2.12 6.16
C TYR A 63 7.21 1.63 7.41
N VAL A 64 8.55 1.66 7.41
CA VAL A 64 9.37 1.16 8.51
C VAL A 64 10.06 2.33 9.25
N PRO A 65 9.93 2.46 10.57
CA PRO A 65 10.67 3.49 11.32
C PRO A 65 12.19 3.35 11.11
N ALA A 66 12.85 4.47 10.81
CA ALA A 66 14.31 4.51 10.71
C ALA A 66 14.94 4.34 12.09
N LYS A 67 16.00 3.54 12.19
CA LYS A 67 16.69 3.28 13.47
C LYS A 67 17.28 4.53 14.12
N GLU A 68 17.56 5.57 13.34
CA GLU A 68 18.26 6.77 13.79
C GLU A 68 17.33 7.80 14.45
N THR A 69 16.06 7.88 14.03
CA THR A 69 15.07 8.78 14.65
C THR A 69 13.65 8.23 14.50
N MET A 70 12.83 8.36 15.55
CA MET A 70 11.39 7.99 15.52
C MET A 70 10.56 8.83 14.53
N LEU A 71 11.14 9.89 13.96
CA LEU A 71 10.49 10.82 13.04
C LEU A 71 10.79 10.55 11.56
N LYS A 72 11.72 9.63 11.25
CA LYS A 72 12.03 9.26 9.87
C LYS A 72 11.46 7.88 9.58
N VAL A 73 10.80 7.75 8.44
CA VAL A 73 10.25 6.49 7.95
C VAL A 73 10.97 6.13 6.65
N GLN A 74 11.43 4.88 6.56
CA GLN A 74 11.87 4.27 5.32
C GLN A 74 10.66 3.65 4.65
N VAL A 75 10.44 4.00 3.38
CA VAL A 75 9.33 3.46 2.60
C VAL A 75 9.86 2.45 1.60
N TYR A 76 9.27 1.27 1.58
CA TYR A 76 9.56 0.21 0.63
C TYR A 76 8.34 -0.02 -0.26
N LEU A 77 8.54 -0.02 -1.57
CA LEU A 77 7.56 -0.47 -2.54
C LEU A 77 7.82 -1.94 -2.84
N VAL A 78 6.79 -2.76 -2.69
CA VAL A 78 6.83 -4.20 -2.88
C VAL A 78 5.82 -4.55 -3.97
N HIS A 79 6.29 -5.31 -4.95
CA HIS A 79 5.46 -5.91 -5.99
C HIS A 79 5.62 -7.42 -5.97
N ILE A 80 4.57 -8.15 -6.33
CA ILE A 80 4.72 -9.57 -6.65
C ILE A 80 5.49 -9.68 -7.96
N SER A 81 6.50 -10.54 -7.99
CA SER A 81 7.28 -10.78 -9.20
C SER A 81 6.37 -11.24 -10.33
N PRO A 82 6.54 -10.74 -11.57
CA PRO A 82 5.80 -11.23 -12.74
C PRO A 82 5.97 -12.72 -13.00
N LYS A 83 7.03 -13.34 -12.45
CA LYS A 83 7.29 -14.78 -12.56
C LYS A 83 6.48 -15.61 -11.56
N SER A 84 5.87 -14.99 -10.56
CA SER A 84 5.08 -15.66 -9.54
C SER A 84 3.75 -16.17 -10.10
N VAL A 85 3.33 -17.37 -9.69
CA VAL A 85 2.00 -17.91 -10.02
C VAL A 85 0.89 -16.97 -9.54
N LEU A 86 1.09 -16.28 -8.41
CA LEU A 86 0.10 -15.34 -7.87
C LEU A 86 -0.09 -14.12 -8.78
N SER A 87 0.97 -13.63 -9.42
CA SER A 87 0.86 -12.54 -10.40
C SER A 87 -0.03 -12.96 -11.57
N HIS A 88 0.20 -14.16 -12.12
CA HIS A 88 -0.58 -14.69 -13.23
C HIS A 88 -2.05 -14.93 -12.86
N LEU A 89 -2.33 -15.49 -11.68
CA LEU A 89 -3.71 -15.72 -11.23
C LEU A 89 -4.46 -14.41 -11.00
N PHE A 90 -3.79 -13.42 -10.42
CA PHE A 90 -4.39 -12.10 -10.23
C PHE A 90 -4.68 -11.41 -11.57
N ALA A 91 -3.72 -11.43 -12.50
CA ALA A 91 -3.90 -10.88 -13.83
C ALA A 91 -5.03 -11.60 -14.60
N LEU A 92 -5.14 -12.92 -14.50
CA LEU A 92 -6.22 -13.67 -15.14
C LEU A 92 -7.59 -13.24 -14.62
N TYR A 93 -7.73 -13.08 -13.30
CA TYR A 93 -8.96 -12.60 -12.69
C TYR A 93 -9.30 -11.17 -13.13
N MET A 94 -8.33 -10.26 -13.12
CA MET A 94 -8.55 -8.85 -13.49
C MET A 94 -8.89 -8.64 -14.97
N ASN A 95 -8.49 -9.57 -15.86
CA ASN A 95 -8.80 -9.52 -17.30
C ASN A 95 -10.07 -10.31 -17.67
N SER A 96 -10.79 -10.88 -16.70
CA SER A 96 -12.02 -11.63 -16.96
C SER A 96 -13.19 -10.67 -17.11
N GLU A 97 -13.74 -10.55 -18.33
CA GLU A 97 -15.00 -9.82 -18.56
C GLU A 97 -16.24 -10.74 -18.42
N GLU A 98 -16.03 -12.04 -18.23
CA GLU A 98 -17.12 -13.02 -18.13
C GLU A 98 -17.72 -13.04 -16.73
N GLY A 99 -19.06 -13.02 -16.66
CA GLY A 99 -19.77 -13.06 -15.40
C GLY A 99 -21.29 -13.04 -15.57
N SER A 100 -22.00 -13.44 -14.52
CA SER A 100 -23.44 -13.17 -14.42
C SER A 100 -23.66 -11.80 -13.76
N ASP A 101 -24.86 -11.23 -13.90
CA ASP A 101 -25.22 -10.00 -13.19
C ASP A 101 -25.04 -10.11 -11.67
N ALA A 102 -25.25 -11.30 -11.10
CA ALA A 102 -25.03 -11.55 -9.68
C ALA A 102 -23.54 -11.51 -9.31
N PHE A 103 -22.66 -11.97 -10.20
CA PHE A 103 -21.21 -11.90 -10.04
C PHE A 103 -20.71 -10.45 -10.08
N HIS A 104 -21.10 -9.67 -11.09
CA HIS A 104 -20.67 -8.27 -11.20
C HIS A 104 -21.09 -7.40 -10.00
N LYS A 105 -22.20 -7.74 -9.33
CA LYS A 105 -22.62 -7.07 -8.08
C LYS A 105 -21.65 -7.28 -6.91
N ILE A 106 -20.88 -8.37 -6.89
CA ILE A 106 -19.93 -8.72 -5.82
C ILE A 106 -18.47 -8.59 -6.26
N GLU A 107 -18.22 -8.34 -7.54
CA GLU A 107 -16.90 -8.29 -8.15
C GLU A 107 -15.97 -7.33 -7.42
N GLY A 108 -16.41 -6.08 -7.15
CA GLY A 108 -15.58 -5.11 -6.42
C GLY A 108 -15.15 -5.58 -5.03
N SER A 109 -16.05 -6.24 -4.27
CA SER A 109 -15.69 -6.81 -2.96
C SER A 109 -14.71 -7.98 -3.11
N THR A 110 -14.91 -8.81 -4.13
CA THR A 110 -14.04 -9.95 -4.44
C THR A 110 -12.64 -9.47 -4.81
N THR A 111 -12.55 -8.45 -5.67
CA THR A 111 -11.31 -7.77 -6.06
C THR A 111 -10.58 -7.20 -4.85
N PHE A 112 -11.29 -6.51 -3.95
CA PHE A 112 -10.71 -6.00 -2.71
C PHE A 112 -10.14 -7.12 -1.82
N HIS A 113 -10.88 -8.23 -1.64
CA HIS A 113 -10.39 -9.36 -0.87
C HIS A 113 -9.19 -10.04 -1.53
N PHE A 114 -9.16 -10.12 -2.85
CA PHE A 114 -8.02 -10.68 -3.56
C PHE A 114 -6.79 -9.78 -3.39
N LEU A 115 -6.93 -8.45 -3.48
CA LEU A 115 -5.88 -7.49 -3.15
C LEU A 115 -5.36 -7.69 -1.72
N ARG A 116 -6.24 -7.95 -0.73
CA ARG A 116 -5.81 -8.25 0.64
C ARG A 116 -4.98 -9.52 0.71
N VAL A 117 -5.37 -10.60 0.03
CA VAL A 117 -4.58 -11.85 -0.02
C VAL A 117 -3.19 -11.62 -0.64
N MET A 118 -3.13 -10.85 -1.73
CA MET A 118 -1.87 -10.47 -2.37
C MET A 118 -0.99 -9.68 -1.40
N THR A 119 -1.59 -8.72 -0.68
CA THR A 119 -0.90 -7.89 0.30
C THR A 119 -0.36 -8.69 1.48
N GLU A 120 -1.14 -9.61 2.06
CA GLU A 120 -0.68 -10.48 3.13
C GLU A 120 0.49 -11.36 2.68
N THR A 121 0.44 -11.85 1.44
CA THR A 121 1.53 -12.64 0.88
C THR A 121 2.80 -11.79 0.71
N MET A 122 2.66 -10.58 0.16
CA MET A 122 3.78 -9.63 0.03
C MET A 122 4.37 -9.26 1.39
N LYS A 123 3.54 -9.01 2.41
CA LYS A 123 3.98 -8.77 3.80
C LYS A 123 4.79 -9.94 4.33
N GLY A 124 4.26 -11.15 4.21
CA GLY A 124 4.91 -12.38 4.67
C GLY A 124 6.30 -12.55 4.06
N LEU A 125 6.41 -12.38 2.73
CA LEU A 125 7.68 -12.50 2.00
C LEU A 125 8.65 -11.35 2.29
N PHE A 126 8.15 -10.12 2.42
CA PHE A 126 8.95 -8.94 2.74
C PHE A 126 9.75 -9.14 4.04
N TRP A 127 9.11 -9.69 5.07
CA TRP A 127 9.75 -9.96 6.35
C TRP A 127 10.67 -11.18 6.39
N GLN A 128 10.70 -12.00 5.32
CA GLN A 128 11.73 -13.04 5.14
C GLN A 128 13.00 -12.50 4.44
N GLY A 129 12.96 -11.27 3.94
CA GLY A 129 14.12 -10.63 3.30
C GLY A 129 15.00 -9.85 4.28
N ASP A 130 16.07 -9.27 3.72
CA ASP A 130 17.02 -8.43 4.42
C ASP A 130 16.92 -6.98 3.93
N LEU A 131 16.43 -6.11 4.81
CA LEU A 131 16.25 -4.67 4.55
C LEU A 131 17.58 -3.93 4.34
N TYR A 132 18.70 -4.44 4.83
CA TYR A 132 20.01 -3.81 4.68
C TYR A 132 20.62 -4.08 3.33
N THR A 133 20.61 -5.35 2.92
CA THR A 133 21.19 -5.78 1.64
C THR A 133 20.20 -5.71 0.47
N LEU A 134 18.92 -5.41 0.76
CA LEU A 134 17.80 -5.44 -0.19
C LEU A 134 17.70 -6.79 -0.93
N ARG A 135 17.91 -7.88 -0.19
CA ARG A 135 17.78 -9.25 -0.70
C ARG A 135 16.49 -9.87 -0.19
N PHE A 136 15.59 -10.21 -1.10
CA PHE A 136 14.27 -10.74 -0.79
C PHE A 136 14.02 -12.06 -1.52
N PRO A 137 13.02 -12.86 -1.09
CA PRO A 137 12.56 -14.01 -1.85
C PRO A 137 12.20 -13.64 -3.30
N PRO A 138 12.49 -14.50 -4.29
CA PRO A 138 12.32 -14.20 -5.72
C PRO A 138 10.87 -13.98 -6.16
N GLU A 139 9.90 -14.29 -5.30
CA GLU A 139 8.48 -14.07 -5.54
C GLU A 139 8.07 -12.60 -5.40
N ILE A 140 8.92 -11.74 -4.84
CA ILE A 140 8.68 -10.30 -4.71
C ILE A 140 9.86 -9.48 -5.24
N ASP A 141 9.53 -8.34 -5.82
CA ASP A 141 10.46 -7.28 -6.16
C ASP A 141 10.30 -6.14 -5.15
N VAL A 142 11.39 -5.68 -4.54
CA VAL A 142 11.36 -4.66 -3.49
C VAL A 142 12.28 -3.51 -3.84
N GLN A 143 11.75 -2.30 -3.76
CA GLN A 143 12.47 -1.05 -3.98
C GLN A 143 12.36 -0.16 -2.75
N ARG A 144 13.48 0.38 -2.28
CA ARG A 144 13.45 1.45 -1.28
C ARG A 144 13.15 2.77 -1.99
N LEU A 145 12.08 3.44 -1.58
CA LEU A 145 11.75 4.77 -2.09
C LEU A 145 12.62 5.80 -1.35
N THR A 146 13.34 6.61 -2.11
CA THR A 146 14.05 7.77 -1.58
C THR A 146 13.08 8.96 -1.54
N CYS A 147 12.82 9.50 -0.36
CA CYS A 147 12.20 10.81 -0.25
C CYS A 147 13.26 11.86 -0.65
N SER A 148 13.11 12.45 -1.83
CA SER A 148 13.87 13.63 -2.26
C SER A 148 13.19 14.91 -1.77
#